data_AF-A0A934D6X2-F1
#
_entry.id   AF-A0A934D6X2-F1
#
_cell.length_a   1.000
_cell.length_b   1.000
_cell.length_c   1.000
_cell.angle_alpha   90.00
_cell.angle_beta   90.00
_cell.angle_gamma   90.00
#
_symmetry.space_group_name_H-M   'P 1'
#
loop_
_entity.id
_entity.type
_entity.pdbx_description
1 polymer ?
#
loop_
_entity_poly.entity_id
_entity_poly.type
_entity_poly.pdbx_seq_one_letter_code
_entity_poly.pdbx_strand_id
1 'polypeptide(L)'
;MQHRDLEEKRWAAMPLVEQMANIGSEVIRFMKWKGKNNHEYAHLALLRALELFDLTLTAKTVSSELREVARARELWLDYSMGDNQYRQTASQWEKYFTAFAYAARQLR
;
A
#
# COMPACT_ATOMS: atom_id res chain seq x y z
N MET A 1 -11.58 -10.93 18.64
CA MET A 1 -11.63 -9.45 18.75
C MET A 1 -10.40 -8.85 19.43
N GLN A 2 -9.81 -9.46 20.47
CA GLN A 2 -8.58 -8.96 21.13
C GLN A 2 -7.32 -8.83 20.24
N HIS A 3 -7.19 -9.63 19.17
CA HIS A 3 -6.01 -9.58 18.29
C HIS A 3 -6.00 -8.38 17.34
N ARG A 4 -7.17 -7.90 16.91
CA ARG A 4 -7.29 -6.83 15.91
C ARG A 4 -6.74 -5.52 16.48
N ASP A 5 -7.11 -5.17 17.70
CA ASP A 5 -6.63 -3.95 18.37
C ASP A 5 -5.11 -3.96 18.61
N LEU A 6 -4.51 -5.13 18.86
CA LEU A 6 -3.06 -5.26 19.04
C LEU A 6 -2.32 -5.07 17.70
N GLU A 7 -2.87 -5.60 16.61
CA GLU A 7 -2.33 -5.43 15.27
C GLU A 7 -2.45 -3.98 14.78
N GLU A 8 -3.57 -3.32 15.05
CA GLU A 8 -3.79 -1.91 14.73
C GLU A 8 -2.83 -0.99 15.51
N LYS A 9 -2.66 -1.22 16.83
CA LYS A 9 -1.68 -0.49 17.65
C LYS A 9 -0.26 -0.70 17.17
N ARG A 10 0.10 -1.95 16.85
CA ARG A 10 1.43 -2.28 16.33
C ARG A 10 1.68 -1.59 14.99
N TRP A 11 0.68 -1.57 14.11
CA TRP A 11 0.77 -0.87 12.84
C TRP A 11 0.95 0.63 13.05
N ALA A 12 0.14 1.26 13.91
CA ALA A 12 0.22 2.69 14.20
C ALA A 12 1.58 3.11 14.76
N ALA A 13 2.23 2.24 15.53
CA ALA A 13 3.56 2.45 16.08
C ALA A 13 4.70 2.35 15.02
N MET A 14 4.43 1.79 13.83
CA MET A 14 5.44 1.73 12.76
C MET A 14 5.71 3.12 12.17
N PRO A 15 6.98 3.45 11.84
CA PRO A 15 7.31 4.60 11.03
C PRO A 15 6.54 4.57 9.70
N LEU A 16 6.14 5.75 9.19
CA LEU A 16 5.37 5.83 7.95
C LEU A 16 6.08 5.13 6.78
N VAL A 17 7.40 5.27 6.70
CA VAL A 17 8.20 4.60 5.66
C VAL A 17 8.10 3.07 5.72
N GLU A 18 7.98 2.46 6.91
CA GLU A 18 7.77 1.01 7.05
C GLU A 18 6.34 0.61 6.68
N GLN A 19 5.34 1.42 7.05
CA GLN A 19 3.95 1.22 6.62
C GLN A 19 3.83 1.27 5.09
N MET A 20 4.45 2.27 4.46
CA MET A 20 4.49 2.43 3.00
C MET A 20 5.25 1.30 2.31
N ALA A 21 6.34 0.78 2.89
CA ALA A 21 7.03 -0.40 2.38
C ALA A 21 6.15 -1.66 2.43
N ASN A 22 5.35 -1.84 3.49
CA ASN A 22 4.41 -2.94 3.62
C ASN A 22 3.24 -2.82 2.62
N ILE A 23 2.65 -1.63 2.45
CA ILE A 23 1.66 -1.35 1.40
C ILE A 23 2.24 -1.69 0.03
N GLY A 24 3.45 -1.22 -0.24
CA GLY A 24 4.15 -1.45 -1.50
C GLY A 24 4.39 -2.92 -1.82
N SER A 25 4.63 -3.74 -0.80
CA SER A 25 4.80 -5.18 -0.95
C SER A 25 3.52 -5.85 -1.49
N GLU A 26 2.34 -5.40 -1.05
CA GLU A 26 1.05 -5.91 -1.54
C GLU A 26 0.69 -5.36 -2.92
N VAL A 27 1.02 -4.09 -3.20
CA VAL A 27 0.89 -3.49 -4.54
C VAL A 27 1.73 -4.26 -5.57
N ILE A 28 2.99 -4.55 -5.26
CA ILE A 28 3.88 -5.33 -6.14
C ILE A 28 3.38 -6.78 -6.25
N ARG A 29 2.86 -7.37 -5.17
CA ARG A 29 2.27 -8.71 -5.17
C ARG A 29 1.04 -8.80 -6.09
N PHE A 30 0.15 -7.80 -6.05
CA PHE A 30 -0.98 -7.69 -6.98
C PHE A 30 -0.50 -7.73 -8.42
N MET A 31 0.48 -6.88 -8.77
CA MET A 31 0.99 -6.80 -10.15
C MET A 31 1.62 -8.12 -10.61
N LYS A 32 2.37 -8.78 -9.72
CA LYS A 32 2.98 -10.09 -10.00
C LYS A 32 1.93 -11.17 -10.28
N TRP A 33 0.85 -11.25 -9.50
CA TRP A 33 -0.20 -12.25 -9.72
C TRP A 33 -1.09 -11.91 -10.92
N LYS A 34 -1.40 -10.62 -11.12
CA LYS A 34 -2.12 -10.14 -12.31
C LYS A 34 -1.37 -10.49 -13.59
N GLY A 35 -0.05 -10.29 -13.63
CA GLY A 35 0.80 -10.67 -14.78
C GLY A 35 0.88 -12.17 -15.04
N LYS A 36 0.54 -13.01 -14.05
CA LYS A 36 0.43 -14.47 -14.19
C LYS A 36 -0.99 -14.94 -14.53
N ASN A 37 -1.91 -14.03 -14.85
CA ASN A 37 -3.34 -14.30 -15.03
C ASN A 37 -3.99 -15.02 -13.83
N ASN A 38 -3.43 -14.87 -12.63
CA ASN A 38 -4.01 -15.41 -11.41
C ASN A 38 -4.84 -14.31 -10.72
N HIS A 39 -6.09 -14.20 -11.16
CA HIS A 39 -7.00 -13.14 -10.72
C HIS A 39 -7.38 -13.25 -9.24
N GLU A 40 -7.47 -14.46 -8.70
CA GLU A 40 -7.81 -14.69 -7.28
C GLU A 40 -6.72 -14.12 -6.36
N TYR A 41 -5.46 -14.52 -6.59
CA TYR A 41 -4.35 -14.05 -5.76
C TYR A 41 -4.05 -12.56 -5.98
N ALA A 42 -4.29 -12.05 -7.19
CA ALA A 42 -4.24 -10.62 -7.44
C ALA A 42 -5.31 -9.92 -6.58
N HIS A 43 -6.56 -10.38 -6.61
CA HIS A 43 -7.64 -9.78 -5.84
C HIS A 43 -7.36 -9.77 -4.33
N LEU A 44 -6.83 -10.87 -3.77
CA LEU A 44 -6.43 -10.91 -2.36
C LEU A 44 -5.36 -9.88 -2.00
N ALA A 45 -4.34 -9.72 -2.86
CA ALA A 45 -3.30 -8.72 -2.66
C ALA A 45 -3.83 -7.28 -2.78
N LEU A 46 -4.79 -7.04 -3.67
CA LEU A 46 -5.49 -5.75 -3.79
C LEU A 46 -6.24 -5.42 -2.49
N LEU A 47 -7.07 -6.35 -1.99
CA LEU A 47 -7.81 -6.13 -0.75
C LEU A 47 -6.87 -5.86 0.43
N ARG A 48 -5.77 -6.61 0.52
CA ARG A 48 -4.77 -6.38 1.57
C ARG A 48 -4.09 -5.01 1.44
N ALA A 49 -3.72 -4.59 0.22
CA ALA A 49 -3.15 -3.26 0.01
C ALA A 49 -4.12 -2.15 0.46
N LEU A 50 -5.41 -2.27 0.14
CA LEU A 50 -6.45 -1.31 0.56
C LEU A 50 -6.63 -1.27 2.08
N GLU A 51 -6.65 -2.44 2.73
CA GLU A 51 -6.71 -2.52 4.19
C GLU A 51 -5.53 -1.78 4.85
N LEU A 52 -4.31 -1.94 4.31
CA LEU A 52 -3.13 -1.27 4.84
C LEU A 52 -3.12 0.24 4.56
N PHE A 53 -3.64 0.68 3.41
CA PHE A 53 -3.87 2.10 3.14
C PHE A 53 -4.84 2.70 4.15
N ASP A 54 -5.99 2.06 4.37
CA ASP A 54 -7.02 2.52 5.29
C ASP A 54 -6.50 2.56 6.74
N LEU A 55 -5.78 1.51 7.15
CA LEU A 55 -5.16 1.46 8.47
C LEU A 55 -4.08 2.54 8.67
N THR A 56 -3.36 2.90 7.61
CA THR A 56 -2.38 4.01 7.65
C THR A 56 -3.07 5.36 7.75
N LEU A 57 -4.14 5.58 6.99
CA LEU A 57 -4.92 6.82 7.03
C LEU A 57 -5.61 7.05 8.37
N THR A 58 -6.02 6.00 9.07
CA THR A 58 -6.60 6.11 10.43
C THR A 58 -5.54 6.29 11.51
N ALA A 59 -4.34 5.76 11.31
CA ALA A 59 -3.25 5.82 12.30
C ALA A 59 -2.49 7.14 12.31
N LYS A 60 -2.52 7.94 11.24
CA LYS A 60 -1.74 9.18 11.12
C LYS A 60 -2.59 10.42 11.36
N THR A 61 -1.97 11.45 11.93
CA THR A 61 -2.61 12.75 12.22
C THR A 61 -1.95 13.92 11.48
N VAL A 62 -0.79 13.69 10.86
CA VAL A 62 -0.04 14.72 10.13
C VAL A 62 -0.64 14.92 8.73
N SER A 63 -1.08 16.15 8.45
CA SER A 63 -1.83 16.48 7.23
C SER A 63 -1.06 16.23 5.92
N SER A 64 0.26 16.42 5.90
CA SER A 64 1.08 16.17 4.69
C SER A 64 1.19 14.68 4.38
N GLU A 65 1.47 13.86 5.39
CA GLU A 65 1.55 12.40 5.28
C GLU A 65 0.22 11.81 4.82
N LEU A 66 -0.88 12.25 5.44
CA LEU A 66 -2.23 11.82 5.07
C LEU A 66 -2.56 12.13 3.61
N ARG A 67 -2.13 13.30 3.09
CA ARG A 67 -2.37 13.68 1.69
C ARG A 67 -1.65 12.76 0.71
N GLU A 68 -0.39 12.42 0.98
CA GLU A 68 0.37 11.51 0.14
C GLU A 68 -0.26 10.11 0.13
N VAL A 69 -0.56 9.57 1.31
CA VAL A 69 -1.16 8.23 1.44
C VAL A 69 -2.54 8.18 0.77
N ALA A 70 -3.37 9.20 0.97
CA ALA A 70 -4.70 9.27 0.35
C ALA A 70 -4.60 9.34 -1.18
N ARG A 71 -3.65 10.12 -1.71
CA ARG A 71 -3.43 10.20 -3.15
C ARG A 71 -2.92 8.88 -3.72
N ALA A 72 -1.95 8.24 -3.06
CA ALA A 72 -1.46 6.93 -3.47
C ALA A 72 -2.59 5.89 -3.48
N ARG A 73 -3.48 5.91 -2.48
CA ARG A 73 -4.66 5.04 -2.43
C ARG A 73 -5.62 5.29 -3.60
N GLU A 74 -5.92 6.55 -3.91
CA GLU A 74 -6.80 6.95 -5.02
C GLU A 74 -6.25 6.46 -6.37
N LEU A 75 -4.99 6.78 -6.66
CA LEU A 75 -4.32 6.35 -7.89
C LEU A 75 -4.25 4.82 -7.98
N TRP A 76 -4.06 4.14 -6.85
CA TRP A 76 -4.01 2.70 -6.81
C TRP A 76 -5.35 2.06 -7.15
N LEU A 77 -6.46 2.58 -6.60
CA LEU A 77 -7.81 2.12 -6.94
C LEU A 77 -8.14 2.35 -8.41
N ASP A 78 -7.83 3.53 -8.93
CA ASP A 78 -8.01 3.86 -10.35
C ASP A 78 -7.22 2.91 -11.26
N TYR A 79 -5.96 2.61 -10.92
CA TYR A 79 -5.12 1.69 -11.69
C TYR A 79 -5.57 0.22 -11.60
N SER A 80 -6.01 -0.22 -10.42
CA SER A 80 -6.25 -1.64 -10.14
C SER A 80 -7.68 -2.08 -10.48
N MET A 81 -8.67 -1.21 -10.30
CA MET A 81 -10.10 -1.50 -10.48
C MET A 81 -10.81 -0.53 -11.44
N GLY A 82 -10.27 0.68 -11.63
CA GLY A 82 -10.87 1.70 -12.49
C GLY A 82 -10.35 1.65 -13.94
N ASP A 83 -10.63 2.74 -14.66
CA ASP A 83 -10.24 2.92 -16.06
C ASP A 83 -8.78 3.36 -16.22
N ASN A 84 -8.01 3.45 -15.13
CA ASN A 84 -6.67 3.99 -15.10
C ASN A 84 -6.59 5.40 -15.74
N GLN A 85 -7.52 6.28 -15.37
CA GLN A 85 -7.63 7.64 -15.90
C GLN A 85 -6.33 8.45 -15.71
N TYR A 86 -5.60 8.16 -14.63
CA TYR A 86 -4.34 8.82 -14.29
C TYR A 86 -3.12 8.18 -14.99
N ARG A 87 -3.34 7.22 -15.89
CA ARG A 87 -2.34 6.57 -16.75
C ARG A 87 -1.14 6.03 -15.96
N GLN A 88 -1.41 5.48 -14.78
CA GLN A 88 -0.38 4.84 -13.98
C GLN A 88 0.12 3.57 -14.67
N THR A 89 1.39 3.24 -14.46
CA THR A 89 2.02 2.02 -14.98
C THR A 89 2.58 1.17 -13.84
N ALA A 90 2.77 -0.12 -14.11
CA ALA A 90 3.41 -1.01 -13.14
C ALA A 90 4.80 -0.54 -12.72
N SER A 91 5.58 0.01 -13.65
CA SER A 91 6.94 0.52 -13.36
C SER A 91 6.94 1.79 -12.50
N GLN A 92 5.92 2.64 -12.61
CA GLN A 92 5.76 3.80 -11.73
C GLN A 92 5.48 3.36 -10.29
N TRP A 93 4.59 2.38 -10.11
CA TRP A 93 4.30 1.80 -8.80
C TRP A 93 5.50 1.11 -8.17
N GLU A 94 6.22 0.30 -8.96
CA GLU A 94 7.44 -0.35 -8.51
C GLU A 94 8.49 0.67 -8.08
N LYS A 95 8.73 1.72 -8.87
CA LYS A 95 9.66 2.79 -8.53
C LYS A 95 9.25 3.51 -7.24
N TYR A 96 7.99 3.91 -7.11
CA TYR A 96 7.47 4.62 -5.95
C TYR A 96 7.64 3.80 -4.66
N PHE A 97 7.21 2.53 -4.67
CA PHE A 97 7.26 1.70 -3.47
C PHE A 97 8.63 1.10 -3.15
N THR A 98 9.50 0.92 -4.15
CA THR A 98 10.88 0.47 -3.90
C THR A 98 11.67 1.49 -3.10
N ALA A 99 11.41 2.79 -3.27
CA ALA A 99 12.04 3.84 -2.48
C ALA A 99 11.74 3.68 -0.98
N PHE A 100 10.47 3.40 -0.62
CA PHE A 100 10.09 3.13 0.77
C PHE A 100 10.68 1.82 1.29
N ALA A 101 10.69 0.76 0.47
CA ALA A 101 11.30 -0.52 0.85
C ALA A 101 12.81 -0.37 1.13
N TYR A 102 13.52 0.42 0.33
CA TYR A 102 14.92 0.73 0.56
C TYR A 102 15.11 1.54 1.85
N ALA A 103 14.35 2.62 2.02
CA ALA A 103 14.46 3.49 3.20
C ALA A 103 14.09 2.75 4.50
N ALA A 104 13.08 1.88 4.48
CA ALA A 104 12.70 1.06 5.64
C ALA A 104 13.82 0.10 6.07
N ARG A 105 14.66 -0.38 5.13
CA ARG A 105 15.83 -1.21 5.46
C ARG A 105 16.95 -0.43 6.14
N GLN A 106 17.02 0.88 5.94
CA GLN A 106 18.01 1.75 6.60
C GLN A 106 17.60 2.15 8.03
N LEU A 107 16.37 1.88 8.43
CA LEU A 107 15.89 2.11 9.80
C LEU A 107 16.23 0.96 10.77
N ARG A 108 16.75 -0.16 10.25
CA ARG A 108 17.00 -1.39 11.00
C ARG A 108 18.47 -1.54 11.37
#